data_AF-A0A944C2B8-F1
#
_entry.id   AF-A0A944C2B8-F1
#
_cell.length_a   1.000
_cell.length_b   1.000
_cell.length_c   1.000
_cell.angle_alpha   90.00
_cell.angle_beta   90.00
_cell.angle_gamma   90.00
#
_symmetry.space_group_name_H-M   'P 1'
#
loop_
_entity.id
_entity.type
_entity.pdbx_description
1 polymer ?
#
loop_
_entity_poly.entity_id
_entity_poly.type
_entity_poly.pdbx_seq_one_letter_code
_entity_poly.pdbx_strand_id
1 'polypeptide(L)'
;MKKNLLLIAVALFSLPGSLGAQEKNDTVKFTVVRENPITSIKDQNQSGTCWAYSSLGFLEAELLRMGKGEHDLCESFLVYKTYMDRADKAVRTHGDVSFSQGGSFYDAIYCLKHYGIVPQDAMPAPGTLYGDSLFNFNQLDAVASAYVSAIAKGNLNKISLTWKKDLDGIYRNYFGELPTEVKVGKKTYTPQTYVTDYLGLNPDDYVSLTSYTHHPFYSKFILEIQDNWRWAESYNLPLNEFMEVMETAVKNGYTFAWGADVSETYFGRRNGKGYAYVPRDLKVKDLT
;
A
#
# COMPACT_ATOMS: atom_id res chain seq x y z
N MET A 1 4.03 -8.22 -69.22
CA MET A 1 4.45 -9.64 -69.32
C MET A 1 4.79 -10.16 -67.92
N LYS A 2 3.96 -11.09 -67.45
CA LYS A 2 4.16 -12.14 -66.42
C LYS A 2 5.49 -12.20 -65.67
N LYS A 3 5.46 -12.21 -64.33
CA LYS A 3 5.46 -13.47 -63.52
C LYS A 3 5.33 -13.17 -62.01
N ASN A 4 4.31 -13.80 -61.42
CA ASN A 4 4.18 -14.04 -59.98
C ASN A 4 5.30 -14.95 -59.50
N LEU A 5 5.86 -14.68 -58.32
CA LEU A 5 6.34 -15.73 -57.42
C LEU A 5 5.91 -15.40 -56.00
N LEU A 6 4.92 -16.15 -55.52
CA LEU A 6 4.72 -16.43 -54.10
C LEU A 6 6.01 -17.05 -53.54
N LEU A 7 6.41 -16.64 -52.35
CA LEU A 7 7.19 -17.50 -51.47
C LEU A 7 6.45 -17.67 -50.15
N ILE A 8 6.23 -18.93 -49.85
CA ILE A 8 5.47 -19.51 -48.74
C ILE A 8 6.25 -19.32 -47.44
N ALA A 9 5.51 -19.02 -46.38
CA ALA A 9 5.98 -19.01 -45.01
C ALA A 9 6.49 -20.39 -44.56
N VAL A 10 7.61 -20.42 -43.85
CA VAL A 10 7.91 -21.48 -42.87
C VAL A 10 8.05 -20.78 -41.52
N ALA A 11 7.05 -20.98 -40.67
CA ALA A 11 7.08 -20.62 -39.28
C ALA A 11 8.10 -21.53 -38.56
N LEU A 12 9.18 -20.93 -38.05
CA LEU A 12 10.00 -21.57 -37.02
C LEU A 12 9.43 -21.18 -35.65
N PHE A 13 8.75 -22.14 -35.04
CA PHE A 13 8.58 -22.20 -33.60
C PHE A 13 9.94 -22.47 -32.97
N SER A 14 10.44 -21.52 -32.15
CA SER A 14 11.47 -21.83 -31.16
C SER A 14 11.39 -20.86 -29.97
N LEU A 15 10.77 -21.40 -28.92
CA LEU A 15 10.92 -21.14 -27.48
C LEU A 15 10.49 -19.77 -26.92
N PRO A 16 9.58 -19.74 -25.91
CA PRO A 16 9.42 -18.56 -25.07
C PRO A 16 10.73 -18.35 -24.33
N GLY A 17 11.36 -17.20 -24.58
CA GLY A 17 12.50 -16.77 -23.79
C GLY A 17 12.10 -16.77 -22.33
N SER A 18 12.67 -17.69 -21.55
CA SER A 18 12.86 -17.48 -20.13
C SER A 18 13.54 -16.12 -20.00
N LEU A 19 12.77 -15.12 -19.53
CA LEU A 19 13.29 -13.88 -18.99
C LEU A 19 14.31 -14.28 -17.93
N GLY A 20 15.58 -14.35 -18.31
CA GLY A 20 16.66 -14.55 -17.37
C GLY A 20 16.59 -13.40 -16.38
N ALA A 21 16.34 -13.73 -15.11
CA ALA A 21 16.65 -12.82 -14.03
C ALA A 21 18.10 -12.38 -14.27
N GLN A 22 18.29 -11.09 -14.50
CA GLN A 22 19.62 -10.52 -14.69
C GLN A 22 20.42 -10.86 -13.43
N GLU A 23 21.47 -11.69 -13.55
CA GLU A 23 22.36 -12.00 -12.43
C GLU A 23 22.92 -10.67 -11.92
N LYS A 24 22.40 -10.22 -10.77
CA LYS A 24 22.94 -9.07 -10.07
C LYS A 24 24.29 -9.51 -9.53
N ASN A 25 25.37 -8.94 -10.05
CA ASN A 25 26.72 -9.06 -9.49
C ASN A 25 26.82 -8.32 -8.14
N ASP A 26 26.01 -8.71 -7.17
CA ASP A 26 26.07 -8.19 -5.81
C ASP A 26 27.23 -8.90 -5.07
N THR A 27 28.28 -8.14 -4.76
CA THR A 27 29.47 -8.66 -4.06
C THR A 27 29.30 -8.67 -2.54
N VAL A 28 28.21 -8.08 -2.02
CA VAL A 28 27.90 -8.02 -0.59
C VAL A 28 27.17 -9.30 -0.18
N LYS A 29 27.68 -9.98 0.85
CA LYS A 29 27.04 -11.17 1.44
C LYS A 29 26.41 -10.80 2.77
N PHE A 30 25.11 -11.06 2.90
CA PHE A 30 24.37 -10.86 4.15
C PHE A 30 24.30 -12.17 4.94
N THR A 31 24.35 -12.06 6.28
CA THR A 31 24.07 -13.16 7.20
C THR A 31 22.94 -12.70 8.12
N VAL A 32 21.88 -13.48 8.19
CA VAL A 32 20.75 -13.17 9.07
C VAL A 32 21.20 -13.34 10.53
N VAL A 33 21.10 -12.26 11.30
CA VAL A 33 21.33 -12.28 12.75
C VAL A 33 20.02 -12.57 13.49
N ARG A 34 18.94 -11.93 13.06
CA ARG A 34 17.58 -12.11 13.57
C ARG A 34 16.59 -11.75 12.46
N GLU A 35 15.57 -12.56 12.31
CA GLU A 35 14.40 -12.29 11.49
C GLU A 35 13.16 -12.82 12.22
N ASN A 36 11.99 -12.22 11.94
CA ASN A 36 10.72 -12.62 12.52
C ASN A 36 9.79 -13.11 11.39
N PRO A 37 8.82 -13.99 11.68
CA PRO A 37 7.94 -14.55 10.65
C PRO A 37 7.21 -13.46 9.86
N ILE A 38 7.18 -13.64 8.54
CA ILE A 38 6.42 -12.84 7.58
C ILE A 38 5.66 -13.77 6.64
N THR A 39 4.62 -13.26 5.99
CA THR A 39 3.90 -13.95 4.91
C THR A 39 4.65 -13.82 3.58
N SER A 40 4.08 -14.40 2.52
CA SER A 40 4.59 -14.29 1.17
C SER A 40 4.72 -12.83 0.69
N ILE A 41 5.76 -12.57 -0.10
CA ILE A 41 5.95 -11.28 -0.77
C ILE A 41 4.79 -11.06 -1.76
N LYS A 42 4.15 -9.89 -1.66
CA LYS A 42 3.08 -9.44 -2.56
C LYS A 42 3.59 -8.44 -3.60
N ASP A 43 2.83 -8.24 -4.68
CA ASP A 43 3.18 -7.34 -5.77
C ASP A 43 2.07 -6.30 -6.03
N GLN A 44 2.33 -5.05 -5.66
CA GLN A 44 1.42 -3.92 -5.90
C GLN A 44 1.37 -3.47 -7.37
N ASN A 45 2.32 -3.93 -8.18
CA ASN A 45 2.49 -3.62 -9.60
C ASN A 45 2.36 -2.12 -9.90
N GLN A 46 1.59 -1.74 -10.92
CA GLN A 46 1.46 -0.38 -11.42
C GLN A 46 0.42 0.40 -10.62
N SER A 47 0.60 0.46 -9.31
CA SER A 47 -0.24 1.22 -8.38
C SER A 47 0.57 1.85 -7.24
N GLY A 48 0.14 2.99 -6.74
CA GLY A 48 0.71 3.73 -5.61
C GLY A 48 0.27 3.21 -4.24
N THR A 49 0.05 1.90 -4.10
CA THR A 49 -0.62 1.28 -2.93
C THR A 49 0.36 0.65 -1.93
N CYS A 50 1.65 1.03 -1.95
CA CYS A 50 2.66 0.46 -1.05
C CYS A 50 2.25 0.55 0.42
N TRP A 51 1.58 1.64 0.81
CA TRP A 51 1.05 1.85 2.16
C TRP A 51 0.03 0.77 2.57
N ALA A 52 -0.79 0.27 1.64
CA ALA A 52 -1.75 -0.80 1.90
C ALA A 52 -1.03 -2.15 2.06
N TYR A 53 -0.22 -2.54 1.07
CA TYR A 53 0.52 -3.80 1.07
C TYR A 53 1.46 -3.93 2.28
N SER A 54 2.21 -2.87 2.61
CA SER A 54 3.11 -2.89 3.77
C SER A 54 2.35 -2.88 5.10
N SER A 55 1.21 -2.19 5.20
CA SER A 55 0.37 -2.25 6.41
C SER A 55 -0.21 -3.65 6.62
N LEU A 56 -0.78 -4.24 5.57
CA LEU A 56 -1.39 -5.57 5.66
C LEU A 56 -0.33 -6.64 5.90
N GLY A 57 0.83 -6.58 5.24
CA GLY A 57 1.97 -7.46 5.55
C GLY A 57 2.47 -7.33 7.00
N PHE A 58 2.46 -6.11 7.57
CA PHE A 58 2.75 -5.90 8.99
C PHE A 58 1.67 -6.54 9.89
N LEU A 59 0.39 -6.35 9.59
CA LEU A 59 -0.71 -6.93 10.36
C LEU A 59 -0.77 -8.46 10.24
N GLU A 60 -0.41 -9.03 9.08
CA GLU A 60 -0.26 -10.47 8.88
C GLU A 60 0.90 -11.04 9.71
N ALA A 61 2.02 -10.33 9.79
CA ALA A 61 3.12 -10.69 10.68
C ALA A 61 2.70 -10.62 12.17
N GLU A 62 1.87 -9.64 12.54
CA GLU A 62 1.27 -9.58 13.88
C GLU A 62 0.34 -10.77 14.16
N LEU A 63 -0.47 -11.19 13.19
CA LEU A 63 -1.30 -12.40 13.31
C LEU A 63 -0.46 -13.66 13.51
N LEU A 64 0.66 -13.79 12.78
CA LEU A 64 1.63 -14.86 13.00
C LEU A 64 2.21 -14.81 14.43
N ARG A 65 2.66 -13.63 14.88
CA ARG A 65 3.20 -13.40 16.24
C ARG A 65 2.19 -13.74 17.34
N MET A 66 0.91 -13.42 17.11
CA MET A 66 -0.21 -13.68 18.03
C MET A 66 -0.71 -15.13 17.99
N GLY A 67 -0.11 -16.00 17.17
CA GLY A 67 -0.52 -17.41 17.05
C GLY A 67 -1.85 -17.61 16.33
N LYS A 68 -2.25 -16.66 15.47
CA LYS A 68 -3.52 -16.69 14.71
C LYS A 68 -3.38 -17.41 13.36
N GLY A 69 -2.17 -17.84 13.00
CA GLY A 69 -1.87 -18.52 11.74
C GLY A 69 -1.58 -17.55 10.60
N GLU A 70 -1.42 -18.10 9.40
CA GLU A 70 -1.20 -17.34 8.18
C GLU A 70 -2.53 -16.82 7.62
N HIS A 71 -2.58 -15.54 7.26
CA HIS A 71 -3.72 -14.88 6.63
C HIS A 71 -3.22 -14.06 5.44
N ASP A 72 -4.10 -13.88 4.45
CA ASP A 72 -3.89 -12.99 3.31
C ASP A 72 -5.02 -11.95 3.34
N LEU A 73 -4.70 -10.72 3.75
CA LEU A 73 -5.67 -9.64 3.97
C LEU A 73 -5.87 -8.83 2.68
N CYS A 74 -7.09 -8.38 2.43
CA CYS A 74 -7.43 -7.80 1.13
C CYS A 74 -7.02 -6.32 0.95
N GLU A 75 -5.99 -6.04 0.15
CA GLU A 75 -5.63 -4.66 -0.19
C GLU A 75 -6.73 -3.95 -0.98
N SER A 76 -7.46 -4.65 -1.86
CA SER A 76 -8.57 -4.06 -2.63
C SER A 76 -9.62 -3.43 -1.71
N PHE A 77 -9.97 -4.10 -0.60
CA PHE A 77 -10.93 -3.59 0.37
C PHE A 77 -10.40 -2.33 1.06
N LEU A 78 -9.16 -2.37 1.54
CA LEU A 78 -8.51 -1.27 2.23
C LEU A 78 -8.37 -0.04 1.31
N VAL A 79 -7.84 -0.24 0.11
CA VAL A 79 -7.62 0.81 -0.90
C VAL A 79 -8.95 1.44 -1.29
N TYR A 80 -9.98 0.63 -1.57
CA TYR A 80 -11.29 1.14 -1.96
C TYR A 80 -11.92 2.00 -0.84
N LYS A 81 -12.00 1.50 0.40
CA LYS A 81 -12.53 2.28 1.52
C LYS A 81 -11.76 3.59 1.75
N THR A 82 -10.44 3.53 1.66
CA THR A 82 -9.58 4.68 1.88
C THR A 82 -9.74 5.74 0.81
N TYR A 83 -9.82 5.36 -0.46
CA TYR A 83 -9.99 6.31 -1.56
C TYR A 83 -11.35 7.01 -1.52
N MET A 84 -12.41 6.31 -1.13
CA MET A 84 -13.73 6.94 -0.90
C MET A 84 -13.66 8.03 0.18
N ASP A 85 -12.95 7.77 1.28
CA ASP A 85 -12.77 8.74 2.34
C ASP A 85 -11.85 9.90 1.92
N ARG A 86 -10.76 9.62 1.19
CA ARG A 86 -9.84 10.65 0.67
C ARG A 86 -10.56 11.59 -0.30
N ALA A 87 -11.46 11.06 -1.13
CA ALA A 87 -12.31 11.87 -2.00
C ALA A 87 -13.25 12.77 -1.20
N ASP A 88 -13.91 12.24 -0.17
CA ASP A 88 -14.76 13.06 0.73
C ASP A 88 -13.97 14.16 1.42
N LYS A 89 -12.75 13.85 1.88
CA LYS A 89 -11.87 14.85 2.46
C LYS A 89 -11.48 15.93 1.46
N ALA A 90 -11.03 15.55 0.26
CA ALA A 90 -10.64 16.47 -0.80
C ALA A 90 -11.81 17.41 -1.19
N VAL A 91 -13.02 16.88 -1.33
CA VAL A 91 -14.22 17.69 -1.61
C VAL A 91 -14.53 18.65 -0.47
N ARG A 92 -14.49 18.19 0.79
CA ARG A 92 -14.78 19.04 1.97
C ARG A 92 -13.77 20.16 2.16
N THR A 93 -12.52 19.93 1.80
CA THR A 93 -11.46 20.93 1.89
C THR A 93 -11.28 21.69 0.59
N HIS A 94 -12.25 21.66 -0.32
CA HIS A 94 -12.21 22.38 -1.59
C HIS A 94 -10.93 22.13 -2.41
N GLY A 95 -10.40 20.92 -2.32
CA GLY A 95 -9.22 20.46 -3.05
C GLY A 95 -7.86 20.75 -2.40
N ASP A 96 -7.82 21.28 -1.17
CA ASP A 96 -6.58 21.46 -0.41
C ASP A 96 -5.92 20.12 -0.07
N VAL A 97 -6.71 19.16 0.44
CA VAL A 97 -6.28 17.76 0.51
C VAL A 97 -6.14 17.23 -0.90
N SER A 98 -4.93 16.77 -1.24
CA SER A 98 -4.67 16.12 -2.51
C SER A 98 -5.44 14.80 -2.60
N PHE A 99 -5.91 14.50 -3.80
CA PHE A 99 -6.48 13.22 -4.15
C PHE A 99 -5.49 12.47 -5.03
N SER A 100 -4.93 11.39 -4.51
CA SER A 100 -3.92 10.56 -5.17
C SER A 100 -3.95 9.14 -4.60
N GLN A 101 -3.16 8.25 -5.22
CA GLN A 101 -3.09 6.82 -4.87
C GLN A 101 -2.39 6.53 -3.52
N GLY A 102 -1.64 7.49 -2.99
CA GLY A 102 -0.87 7.32 -1.76
C GLY A 102 -1.74 7.18 -0.52
N GLY A 103 -1.10 6.95 0.61
CA GLY A 103 -1.75 6.74 1.90
C GLY A 103 -0.73 6.48 3.00
N SER A 104 -1.23 6.14 4.17
CA SER A 104 -0.46 6.01 5.41
C SER A 104 -0.78 4.70 6.13
N PHE A 105 0.07 4.29 7.07
CA PHE A 105 -0.23 3.13 7.93
C PHE A 105 -1.49 3.35 8.77
N TYR A 106 -1.76 4.60 9.15
CA TYR A 106 -2.99 4.92 9.89
C TYR A 106 -4.25 4.70 9.05
N ASP A 107 -4.19 4.76 7.72
CA ASP A 107 -5.35 4.42 6.88
C ASP A 107 -5.77 2.95 7.05
N ALA A 108 -4.80 2.04 7.21
CA ALA A 108 -5.09 0.64 7.54
C ALA A 108 -5.72 0.52 8.93
N ILE A 109 -5.12 1.12 9.95
CA ILE A 109 -5.65 1.10 11.33
C ILE A 109 -7.07 1.70 11.40
N TYR A 110 -7.30 2.82 10.71
CA TYR A 110 -8.62 3.43 10.57
C TYR A 110 -9.60 2.49 9.88
N CYS A 111 -9.18 1.82 8.80
CA CYS A 111 -10.03 0.87 8.09
C CYS A 111 -10.45 -0.29 8.99
N LEU A 112 -9.51 -0.91 9.72
CA LEU A 112 -9.80 -1.96 10.70
C LEU A 112 -10.85 -1.49 11.73
N LYS A 113 -10.70 -0.28 12.26
CA LYS A 113 -11.57 0.29 13.29
C LYS A 113 -12.97 0.67 12.79
N HIS A 114 -13.07 1.24 11.59
CA HIS A 114 -14.31 1.83 11.10
C HIS A 114 -15.06 0.94 10.10
N TYR A 115 -14.35 0.14 9.33
CA TYR A 115 -14.90 -0.68 8.24
C TYR A 115 -14.64 -2.17 8.42
N GLY A 116 -13.66 -2.55 9.24
CA GLY A 116 -13.15 -3.91 9.33
C GLY A 116 -12.19 -4.23 8.18
N ILE A 117 -12.00 -5.52 7.91
CA ILE A 117 -11.22 -6.02 6.78
C ILE A 117 -11.84 -7.33 6.30
N VAL A 118 -11.39 -7.83 5.14
CA VAL A 118 -11.82 -9.12 4.58
C VAL A 118 -10.58 -9.90 4.10
N PRO A 119 -10.64 -11.24 4.01
CA PRO A 119 -9.58 -12.02 3.38
C PRO A 119 -9.50 -11.71 1.88
N GLN A 120 -8.32 -11.92 1.29
CA GLN A 120 -8.05 -11.58 -0.10
C GLN A 120 -9.01 -12.24 -1.10
N ASP A 121 -9.46 -13.46 -0.82
CA ASP A 121 -10.39 -14.22 -1.66
C ASP A 121 -11.86 -13.77 -1.56
N ALA A 122 -12.18 -12.84 -0.66
CA ALA A 122 -13.52 -12.25 -0.56
C ALA A 122 -13.81 -11.22 -1.65
N MET A 123 -12.78 -10.74 -2.37
CA MET A 123 -12.90 -9.82 -3.49
C MET A 123 -12.23 -10.40 -4.75
N PRO A 124 -12.60 -9.92 -5.95
CA PRO A 124 -11.91 -10.29 -7.18
C PRO A 124 -10.40 -10.05 -7.08
N ALA A 125 -9.62 -10.94 -7.68
CA ALA A 125 -8.17 -10.81 -7.68
C ALA A 125 -7.73 -9.49 -8.34
N PRO A 126 -6.67 -8.83 -7.84
CA PRO A 126 -6.13 -7.59 -8.41
C PRO A 126 -5.97 -7.67 -9.94
N GLY A 127 -6.54 -6.71 -10.66
CA GLY A 127 -6.42 -6.64 -12.13
C GLY A 127 -7.54 -7.31 -12.93
N THR A 128 -8.18 -8.36 -12.38
CA THR A 128 -8.98 -9.28 -13.21
C THR A 128 -10.24 -8.66 -13.81
N LEU A 129 -10.83 -7.66 -13.15
CA LEU A 129 -12.08 -7.03 -13.62
C LEU A 129 -11.89 -6.14 -14.86
N TYR A 130 -10.66 -5.74 -15.16
CA TYR A 130 -10.32 -4.89 -16.31
C TYR A 130 -9.27 -5.52 -17.22
N GLY A 131 -9.06 -6.84 -17.11
CA GLY A 131 -8.26 -7.63 -18.04
C GLY A 131 -6.78 -7.77 -17.71
N ASP A 132 -6.34 -7.31 -16.55
CA ASP A 132 -4.95 -7.45 -16.07
C ASP A 132 -4.80 -8.60 -15.07
N SER A 133 -3.55 -8.94 -14.74
CA SER A 133 -3.20 -9.99 -13.75
C SER A 133 -2.80 -9.44 -12.38
N LEU A 134 -2.55 -8.13 -12.30
CA LEU A 134 -2.18 -7.38 -11.11
C LEU A 134 -2.76 -5.97 -11.21
N PHE A 135 -2.65 -5.16 -10.15
CA PHE A 135 -3.12 -3.79 -10.20
C PHE A 135 -2.42 -2.95 -11.27
N ASN A 136 -3.22 -2.18 -12.00
CA ASN A 136 -2.77 -1.16 -12.92
C ASN A 136 -3.71 0.04 -12.83
N PHE A 137 -3.29 1.06 -12.08
CA PHE A 137 -4.14 2.21 -11.77
C PHE A 137 -3.93 3.39 -12.72
N ASN A 138 -3.17 3.21 -13.81
CA ASN A 138 -2.92 4.30 -14.76
C ASN A 138 -4.21 4.95 -15.28
N GLN A 139 -5.19 4.12 -15.69
CA GLN A 139 -6.50 4.62 -16.11
C GLN A 139 -7.39 5.01 -14.91
N LEU A 140 -7.45 4.16 -13.90
CA LEU A 140 -8.30 4.37 -12.72
C LEU A 140 -8.00 5.72 -12.06
N ASP A 141 -6.74 6.00 -11.80
CA ASP A 141 -6.30 7.22 -11.13
C ASP A 141 -6.59 8.46 -11.97
N ALA A 142 -6.32 8.43 -13.27
CA ALA A 142 -6.65 9.54 -14.16
C ALA A 142 -8.15 9.87 -14.14
N VAL A 143 -9.01 8.84 -14.21
CA VAL A 143 -10.47 9.00 -14.21
C VAL A 143 -10.98 9.48 -12.85
N ALA A 144 -10.59 8.81 -11.76
CA ALA A 144 -11.04 9.15 -10.42
C ALA A 144 -10.54 10.54 -9.99
N SER A 145 -9.29 10.89 -10.31
CA SER A 145 -8.72 12.21 -10.00
C SER A 145 -9.40 13.33 -10.77
N ALA A 146 -9.71 13.13 -12.06
CA ALA A 146 -10.47 14.11 -12.83
C ALA A 146 -11.88 14.30 -12.25
N TYR A 147 -12.55 13.20 -11.87
CA TYR A 147 -13.89 13.23 -11.27
C TYR A 147 -13.92 14.00 -9.95
N VAL A 148 -13.03 13.65 -9.02
CA VAL A 148 -12.94 14.31 -7.70
C VAL A 148 -12.51 15.77 -7.84
N SER A 149 -11.54 16.08 -8.72
CA SER A 149 -11.09 17.45 -8.93
C SER A 149 -12.21 18.34 -9.50
N ALA A 150 -13.04 17.84 -10.41
CA ALA A 150 -14.17 18.60 -10.95
C ALA A 150 -15.19 18.99 -9.88
N ILE A 151 -15.35 18.17 -8.85
CA ILE A 151 -16.24 18.44 -7.72
C ILE A 151 -15.57 19.36 -6.69
N ALA A 152 -14.34 19.03 -6.29
CA ALA A 152 -13.65 19.71 -5.20
C ALA A 152 -13.21 21.13 -5.57
N LYS A 153 -12.78 21.35 -6.82
CA LYS A 153 -12.19 22.61 -7.30
C LYS A 153 -13.04 23.32 -8.37
N GLY A 154 -14.14 22.70 -8.80
CA GLY A 154 -15.02 23.28 -9.81
C GLY A 154 -15.91 24.40 -9.26
N ASN A 155 -16.40 25.26 -10.14
CA ASN A 155 -17.31 26.36 -9.80
C ASN A 155 -18.77 25.88 -9.72
N LEU A 156 -19.03 24.81 -8.97
CA LEU A 156 -20.37 24.25 -8.81
C LEU A 156 -21.15 25.02 -7.74
N ASN A 157 -22.30 25.57 -8.10
CA ASN A 157 -23.21 26.21 -7.13
C ASN A 157 -23.83 25.22 -6.14
N LYS A 158 -23.85 23.92 -6.49
CA LYS A 158 -24.33 22.82 -5.64
C LYS A 158 -23.65 21.52 -6.06
N ILE A 159 -23.22 20.73 -5.09
CA ILE A 159 -22.69 19.38 -5.31
C ILE A 159 -23.87 18.40 -5.42
N SER A 160 -23.87 17.57 -6.48
CA SER A 160 -24.90 16.53 -6.67
C SER A 160 -24.85 15.51 -5.53
N LEU A 161 -25.99 15.12 -4.96
CA LEU A 161 -26.04 14.06 -3.93
C LEU A 161 -25.61 12.67 -4.46
N THR A 162 -25.52 12.49 -5.78
CA THR A 162 -25.07 11.24 -6.42
C THR A 162 -23.56 11.09 -6.42
N TRP A 163 -22.79 12.14 -6.13
CA TRP A 163 -21.38 12.18 -6.48
C TRP A 163 -20.55 11.03 -5.88
N LYS A 164 -20.90 10.63 -4.65
CA LYS A 164 -20.27 9.47 -3.99
C LYS A 164 -20.64 8.15 -4.65
N LYS A 165 -21.89 8.00 -5.09
CA LYS A 165 -22.37 6.80 -5.77
C LYS A 165 -21.73 6.65 -7.15
N ASP A 166 -21.50 7.76 -7.83
CA ASP A 166 -20.83 7.75 -9.14
C ASP A 166 -19.35 7.32 -8.97
N LEU A 167 -18.65 7.84 -7.95
CA LEU A 167 -17.29 7.42 -7.61
C LEU A 167 -17.21 5.95 -7.14
N ASP A 168 -18.15 5.51 -6.30
CA ASP A 168 -18.32 4.11 -5.91
C ASP A 168 -18.51 3.22 -7.14
N GLY A 169 -19.31 3.66 -8.11
CA GLY A 169 -19.49 2.97 -9.39
C GLY A 169 -18.19 2.85 -10.19
N ILE A 170 -17.36 3.90 -10.22
CA ILE A 170 -16.02 3.84 -10.81
C ILE A 170 -15.21 2.74 -10.11
N TYR A 171 -15.10 2.78 -8.78
CA TYR A 171 -14.28 1.82 -8.04
C TYR A 171 -14.79 0.38 -8.09
N ARG A 172 -16.10 0.15 -8.08
CA ARG A 172 -16.68 -1.19 -8.23
C ARG A 172 -16.25 -1.88 -9.53
N ASN A 173 -16.05 -1.13 -10.61
CA ASN A 173 -15.58 -1.70 -11.87
C ASN A 173 -14.11 -2.17 -11.83
N TYR A 174 -13.31 -1.67 -10.90
CA TYR A 174 -11.88 -2.03 -10.78
C TYR A 174 -11.60 -2.96 -9.61
N PHE A 175 -12.32 -2.83 -8.50
CA PHE A 175 -12.10 -3.62 -7.28
C PHE A 175 -13.17 -4.69 -7.04
N GLY A 176 -14.38 -4.53 -7.60
CA GLY A 176 -15.53 -5.36 -7.29
C GLY A 176 -16.40 -4.78 -6.17
N GLU A 177 -17.44 -5.52 -5.80
CA GLU A 177 -18.32 -5.12 -4.71
C GLU A 177 -17.64 -5.34 -3.35
N LEU A 178 -17.84 -4.40 -2.43
CA LEU A 178 -17.35 -4.53 -1.06
C LEU A 178 -18.18 -5.58 -0.33
N PRO A 179 -17.58 -6.67 0.17
CA PRO A 179 -18.30 -7.71 0.89
C PRO A 179 -18.92 -7.17 2.18
N THR A 180 -20.15 -7.58 2.48
CA THR A 180 -20.80 -7.33 3.78
C THR A 180 -20.64 -8.48 4.76
N GLU A 181 -20.17 -9.63 4.26
CA GLU A 181 -20.00 -10.88 5.02
C GLU A 181 -18.67 -11.54 4.66
N VAL A 182 -18.06 -12.19 5.64
CA VAL A 182 -16.87 -13.04 5.52
C VAL A 182 -17.21 -14.41 6.07
N LYS A 183 -17.01 -15.46 5.29
CA LYS A 183 -17.30 -16.84 5.71
C LYS A 183 -16.01 -17.56 6.06
N VAL A 184 -15.91 -18.04 7.30
CA VAL A 184 -14.80 -18.87 7.74
C VAL A 184 -15.35 -20.20 8.26
N GLY A 185 -15.08 -21.27 7.52
CA GLY A 185 -15.65 -22.59 7.81
C GLY A 185 -17.18 -22.54 7.84
N LYS A 186 -17.78 -22.79 9.01
CA LYS A 186 -19.25 -22.74 9.21
C LYS A 186 -19.75 -21.44 9.84
N LYS A 187 -18.88 -20.48 10.12
CA LYS A 187 -19.24 -19.20 10.76
C LYS A 187 -19.23 -18.07 9.73
N THR A 188 -20.16 -17.15 9.88
CA THR A 188 -20.24 -15.92 9.10
C THR A 188 -19.94 -14.74 10.02
N TYR A 189 -19.11 -13.83 9.54
CA TYR A 189 -18.73 -12.59 10.20
C TYR A 189 -19.10 -11.42 9.30
N THR A 190 -19.30 -10.23 9.86
CA THR A 190 -19.14 -8.97 9.12
C THR A 190 -17.65 -8.65 9.00
N PRO A 191 -17.22 -7.75 8.08
CA PRO A 191 -15.81 -7.32 8.03
C PRO A 191 -15.28 -6.81 9.38
N GLN A 192 -16.12 -6.14 10.18
CA GLN A 192 -15.74 -5.65 11.52
C GLN A 192 -15.56 -6.80 12.52
N THR A 193 -16.52 -7.72 12.60
CA THR A 193 -16.42 -8.88 13.52
C THR A 193 -15.38 -9.89 13.06
N TYR A 194 -15.01 -9.90 11.77
CA TYR A 194 -13.86 -10.64 11.28
C TYR A 194 -12.57 -10.13 11.92
N VAL A 195 -12.39 -8.80 12.05
CA VAL A 195 -11.25 -8.20 12.75
C VAL A 195 -11.27 -8.53 14.25
N THR A 196 -12.38 -8.28 14.95
CA THR A 196 -12.41 -8.37 16.42
C THR A 196 -12.52 -9.80 16.93
N ASP A 197 -13.38 -10.62 16.33
CA ASP A 197 -13.79 -11.90 16.91
C ASP A 197 -13.01 -13.08 16.33
N TYR A 198 -12.60 -12.97 15.07
CA TYR A 198 -11.84 -14.01 14.38
C TYR A 198 -10.33 -13.74 14.40
N LEU A 199 -9.89 -12.63 13.81
CA LEU A 199 -8.49 -12.23 13.79
C LEU A 199 -8.00 -11.85 15.19
N GLY A 200 -8.82 -11.15 15.97
CA GLY A 200 -8.46 -10.68 17.31
C GLY A 200 -7.49 -9.50 17.29
N LEU A 201 -7.44 -8.73 16.20
CA LEU A 201 -6.64 -7.51 16.11
C LEU A 201 -7.35 -6.37 16.84
N ASN A 202 -6.61 -5.67 17.70
CA ASN A 202 -7.07 -4.43 18.32
C ASN A 202 -6.38 -3.23 17.66
N PRO A 203 -7.10 -2.36 16.93
CA PRO A 203 -6.50 -1.18 16.30
C PRO A 203 -5.78 -0.24 17.27
N ASP A 204 -6.18 -0.24 18.55
CA ASP A 204 -5.60 0.65 19.57
C ASP A 204 -4.25 0.13 20.13
N ASP A 205 -3.81 -1.08 19.75
CA ASP A 205 -2.52 -1.65 20.18
C ASP A 205 -1.32 -1.08 19.37
N TYR A 206 -1.59 -0.33 18.29
CA TYR A 206 -0.57 0.16 17.37
C TYR A 206 -0.32 1.67 17.53
N VAL A 207 0.96 2.06 17.51
CA VAL A 207 1.38 3.47 17.62
C VAL A 207 2.29 3.87 16.46
N SER A 208 2.14 5.11 16.01
CA SER A 208 3.07 5.73 15.04
C SER A 208 4.18 6.47 15.78
N LEU A 209 5.42 6.21 15.41
CA LEU A 209 6.61 6.86 15.96
C LEU A 209 7.36 7.60 14.86
N THR A 210 7.96 8.74 15.20
CA THR A 210 8.79 9.53 14.30
C THR A 210 9.91 10.22 15.08
N SER A 211 10.83 10.91 14.38
CA SER A 211 11.97 11.60 14.98
C SER A 211 12.32 12.86 14.19
N TYR A 212 11.81 14.00 14.63
CA TYR A 212 12.10 15.32 14.05
C TYR A 212 12.29 16.41 15.11
N THR A 213 12.98 17.49 14.75
CA THR A 213 13.33 18.59 15.67
C THR A 213 12.46 19.84 15.53
N HIS A 214 11.57 19.93 14.52
CA HIS A 214 10.66 21.07 14.37
C HIS A 214 9.47 21.03 15.33
N HIS A 215 9.29 19.90 16.03
CA HIS A 215 8.39 19.75 17.16
C HIS A 215 9.17 19.23 18.38
N PRO A 216 8.71 19.52 19.62
CA PRO A 216 9.32 18.96 20.83
C PRO A 216 9.37 17.43 20.81
N PHE A 217 10.39 16.85 21.43
CA PHE A 217 10.39 15.41 21.72
C PHE A 217 9.39 15.07 22.81
N TYR A 218 8.93 13.81 22.82
CA TYR A 218 7.92 13.26 23.72
C TYR A 218 6.54 13.91 23.63
N SER A 219 6.28 14.64 22.55
CA SER A 219 4.95 15.11 22.18
C SER A 219 4.40 14.28 21.02
N LYS A 220 3.13 14.52 20.71
CA LYS A 220 2.49 14.09 19.48
C LYS A 220 2.40 15.26 18.51
N PHE A 221 2.58 14.98 17.22
CA PHE A 221 2.25 15.92 16.17
C PHE A 221 1.81 15.21 14.89
N ILE A 222 1.19 15.96 13.99
CA ILE A 222 0.76 15.48 12.68
C ILE A 222 1.95 15.61 11.73
N LEU A 223 2.47 14.49 11.22
CA LEU A 223 3.46 14.54 10.14
C LEU A 223 2.87 15.28 8.94
N GLU A 224 3.50 16.38 8.55
CA GLU A 224 2.99 17.35 7.57
C GLU A 224 3.22 16.91 6.12
N ILE A 225 2.73 15.72 5.78
CA ILE A 225 2.84 15.11 4.45
C ILE A 225 1.46 14.92 3.82
N GLN A 226 1.40 14.97 2.49
CA GLN A 226 0.15 14.94 1.72
C GLN A 226 -0.68 13.67 1.98
N ASP A 227 -0.02 12.52 2.15
CA ASP A 227 -0.69 11.25 2.37
C ASP A 227 -1.19 11.08 3.82
N ASN A 228 -0.78 11.94 4.76
CA ASN A 228 -1.37 12.02 6.11
C ASN A 228 -2.57 12.99 6.14
N TRP A 229 -3.46 12.87 5.15
CA TRP A 229 -4.65 13.72 4.99
C TRP A 229 -5.72 13.47 6.06
N ARG A 230 -5.61 12.36 6.80
CA ARG A 230 -6.40 12.10 8.02
C ARG A 230 -5.88 12.85 9.24
N TRP A 231 -4.71 13.48 9.14
CA TRP A 231 -4.05 14.21 10.21
C TRP A 231 -3.83 13.33 11.45
N ALA A 232 -3.34 12.12 11.22
CA ALA A 232 -2.98 11.21 12.29
C ALA A 232 -1.71 11.69 12.99
N GLU A 233 -1.70 11.53 14.31
CA GLU A 233 -0.58 11.92 15.15
C GLU A 233 0.47 10.81 15.22
N SER A 234 1.74 11.22 15.31
CA SER A 234 2.87 10.35 15.65
C SER A 234 3.56 10.85 16.91
N TYR A 235 4.01 9.94 17.77
CA TYR A 235 4.87 10.30 18.90
C TYR A 235 6.27 10.62 18.39
N ASN A 236 6.83 11.72 18.86
CA ASN A 236 8.15 12.18 18.46
C ASN A 236 9.21 11.75 19.47
N LEU A 237 10.25 11.05 19.02
CA LEU A 237 11.36 10.57 19.85
C LEU A 237 12.70 11.15 19.38
N PRO A 238 13.67 11.34 20.29
CA PRO A 238 15.06 11.54 19.88
C PRO A 238 15.55 10.39 18.99
N LEU A 239 16.37 10.69 17.99
CA LEU A 239 16.79 9.72 16.97
C LEU A 239 17.36 8.42 17.56
N ASN A 240 18.20 8.51 18.60
CA ASN A 240 18.79 7.32 19.23
C ASN A 240 17.73 6.39 19.83
N GLU A 241 16.71 6.95 20.49
CA GLU A 241 15.61 6.18 21.07
C GLU A 241 14.69 5.61 19.99
N PHE A 242 14.42 6.38 18.93
CA PHE A 242 13.67 5.88 17.76
C PHE A 242 14.35 4.64 17.14
N MET A 243 15.67 4.68 16.97
CA MET A 243 16.45 3.54 16.47
C MET A 243 16.46 2.36 17.46
N GLU A 244 16.55 2.64 18.76
CA GLU A 244 16.49 1.62 19.82
C GLU A 244 15.15 0.88 19.82
N VAL A 245 14.03 1.57 19.58
CA VAL A 245 12.71 0.93 19.46
C VAL A 245 12.69 -0.06 18.30
N MET A 246 13.21 0.33 17.13
CA MET A 246 13.25 -0.56 15.95
C MET A 246 14.08 -1.82 16.22
N GLU A 247 15.26 -1.67 16.81
CA GLU A 247 16.14 -2.79 17.15
C GLU A 247 15.51 -3.71 18.21
N THR A 248 14.91 -3.11 19.24
CA THR A 248 14.26 -3.83 20.35
C THR A 248 13.02 -4.59 19.87
N ALA A 249 12.22 -4.00 18.97
CA ALA A 249 11.06 -4.66 18.37
C ALA A 249 11.47 -5.97 17.68
N VAL A 250 12.48 -5.91 16.80
CA VAL A 250 12.96 -7.09 16.08
C VAL A 250 13.53 -8.15 17.02
N LYS A 251 14.34 -7.76 18.01
CA LYS A 251 14.89 -8.67 19.02
C LYS A 251 13.80 -9.38 19.83
N ASN A 252 12.68 -8.70 20.08
CA ASN A 252 11.56 -9.22 20.87
C ASN A 252 10.46 -9.91 20.04
N GLY A 253 10.71 -10.20 18.76
CA GLY A 253 9.77 -10.97 17.94
C GLY A 253 8.71 -10.15 17.21
N TYR A 254 8.78 -8.81 17.26
CA TYR A 254 7.90 -7.92 16.51
C TYR A 254 8.50 -7.56 15.16
N THR A 255 7.66 -7.27 14.18
CA THR A 255 8.05 -6.54 12.96
C THR A 255 7.67 -5.06 13.12
N PHE A 256 7.94 -4.23 12.13
CA PHE A 256 7.46 -2.84 12.11
C PHE A 256 7.09 -2.41 10.70
N ALA A 257 6.05 -1.57 10.58
CA ALA A 257 5.72 -0.89 9.34
C ALA A 257 6.68 0.30 9.14
N TRP A 258 7.42 0.31 8.03
CA TRP A 258 8.50 1.28 7.79
C TRP A 258 8.18 2.23 6.65
N GLY A 259 7.96 3.50 6.99
CA GLY A 259 7.82 4.59 6.02
C GLY A 259 9.15 5.29 5.81
N ALA A 260 9.61 5.37 4.57
CA ALA A 260 10.90 5.98 4.24
C ALA A 260 10.91 6.59 2.83
N ASP A 261 11.80 7.55 2.62
CA ASP A 261 12.19 7.97 1.29
C ASP A 261 13.04 6.88 0.62
N VAL A 262 12.66 6.51 -0.60
CA VAL A 262 13.33 5.47 -1.41
C VAL A 262 13.78 6.01 -2.78
N SER A 263 13.77 7.32 -2.96
CA SER A 263 14.13 8.02 -4.20
C SER A 263 15.63 8.23 -4.35
N GLU A 264 16.38 8.08 -3.25
CA GLU A 264 17.83 8.20 -3.18
C GLU A 264 18.56 7.23 -4.10
N THR A 265 19.64 7.71 -4.73
CA THR A 265 20.50 6.90 -5.62
C THR A 265 21.04 5.65 -4.93
N TYR A 266 21.15 5.67 -3.60
CA TYR A 266 21.67 4.56 -2.81
C TYR A 266 20.63 3.50 -2.44
N PHE A 267 19.38 3.66 -2.84
CA PHE A 267 18.33 2.66 -2.68
C PHE A 267 18.36 1.64 -3.84
N GLY A 268 18.12 0.35 -3.53
CA GLY A 268 18.25 -0.78 -4.45
C GLY A 268 17.56 -0.59 -5.81
N ARG A 269 16.35 0.01 -5.80
CA ARG A 269 15.59 0.33 -7.02
C ARG A 269 16.31 1.32 -7.94
N ARG A 270 17.10 2.24 -7.38
CA ARG A 270 17.77 3.33 -8.11
C ARG A 270 19.18 2.95 -8.57
N ASN A 271 19.87 2.08 -7.83
CA ASN A 271 21.22 1.61 -8.18
C ASN A 271 21.28 0.20 -8.77
N GLY A 272 20.14 -0.50 -8.90
CA GLY A 272 20.07 -1.85 -9.45
C GLY A 272 20.46 -2.96 -8.46
N LYS A 273 20.80 -2.64 -7.22
CA LYS A 273 21.26 -3.59 -6.19
C LYS A 273 20.09 -4.18 -5.39
N GLY A 274 20.34 -5.27 -4.66
CA GLY A 274 19.37 -5.85 -3.72
C GLY A 274 19.31 -5.17 -2.35
N TYR A 275 19.98 -4.02 -2.16
CA TYR A 275 20.14 -3.40 -0.83
C TYR A 275 20.19 -1.86 -0.90
N ALA A 276 19.92 -1.21 0.24
CA ALA A 276 20.09 0.22 0.44
C ALA A 276 21.33 0.49 1.32
N TYR A 277 22.02 1.61 1.11
CA TYR A 277 23.17 2.01 1.91
C TYR A 277 23.30 3.54 2.00
N VAL A 278 24.10 4.03 2.94
CA VAL A 278 24.45 5.46 3.04
C VAL A 278 25.97 5.59 2.96
N PRO A 279 26.54 6.30 1.96
CA PRO A 279 27.97 6.54 1.91
C PRO A 279 28.46 7.32 3.13
N ARG A 280 29.65 6.98 3.63
CA ARG A 280 30.22 7.61 4.83
C ARG A 280 30.49 9.11 4.65
N ASP A 281 30.74 9.53 3.42
CA ASP A 281 31.10 10.89 3.01
C ASP A 281 29.92 11.66 2.39
N LEU A 282 28.70 11.11 2.46
CA LEU A 282 27.49 11.75 1.95
C LEU A 282 27.26 13.11 2.63
N LYS A 283 27.07 14.16 1.84
CA LYS A 283 26.69 15.50 2.36
C LYS A 283 25.21 15.74 2.06
N VAL A 284 24.57 16.56 2.90
CA VAL A 284 23.13 16.90 2.76
C VAL A 284 22.82 17.45 1.36
N LYS A 285 23.73 18.22 0.76
CA LYS A 285 23.58 18.76 -0.60
C LYS A 285 23.63 17.70 -1.72
N ASP A 286 24.03 16.48 -1.39
CA ASP A 286 24.15 15.35 -2.32
C ASP A 286 22.92 14.43 -2.25
N LEU A 287 21.98 14.70 -1.34
CA LEU A 287 20.64 14.09 -1.32
C LEU A 287 19.82 14.62 -2.50
N THR A 288 18.97 13.76 -3.06
CA THR A 288 18.21 14.06 -4.29
C THR A 288 16.77 14.47 -4.05
#